data_AF-A0AAW9LE26-F1
#
_entry.id   AF-A0AAW9LE26-F1
#
_cell.length_a   1.000
_cell.length_b   1.000
_cell.length_c   1.000
_cell.angle_alpha   90.00
_cell.angle_beta   90.00
_cell.angle_gamma   90.00
#
_symmetry.space_group_name_H-M   'P 1'
#
loop_
_entity.id
_entity.type
_entity.pdbx_description
1 polymer ?
#
loop_
_entity_poly.entity_id
_entity_poly.type
_entity_poly.pdbx_seq_one_letter_code
_entity_poly.pdbx_strand_id
1 'polypeptide(L)'
;MQRERALAVGGVALLVVLLVAAVAVPGALAERDSDVRPSDLYLQDDVAIAPAAVSGETATLSLDVRLAHYGGTAENVTVEVRAIDSDTNLLATTETVDVGNVEGNREVPVRANVTVERAGGYNFQVFVYEDGQRVASGTTQISGVGSLTPEYARSSVTFERFGDVGIPPISYSIAEASDGSATLATQTHLTNTGDETVGDLTLVVMARQAESNIVADRATVSVGDVRPGRTASVDTALTVPDDYNYRLDAILLRDDVVLGTASATAELAPTKPLPKNVTREHVDIRASDFESDAGGDRGETSQPTEYGTAASGPGFGVPVALAALLGVVLLGLRRNQ
;
A
#
# COMPACT_ATOMS: atom_id res chain seq x y z
N MET A 1 43.77 -21.14 -88.78
CA MET A 1 44.75 -21.39 -87.70
C MET A 1 45.28 -20.13 -86.99
N GLN A 2 45.96 -19.16 -87.64
CA GLN A 2 46.50 -17.98 -86.92
C GLN A 2 45.41 -17.04 -86.34
N ARG A 3 44.31 -16.83 -87.07
CA ARG A 3 43.19 -15.98 -86.61
C ARG A 3 42.38 -16.63 -85.48
N GLU A 4 42.20 -17.95 -85.51
CA GLU A 4 41.53 -18.70 -84.44
C GLU A 4 42.34 -18.70 -83.15
N ARG A 5 43.68 -18.83 -83.24
CA ARG A 5 44.57 -18.69 -82.08
C ARG A 5 44.57 -17.27 -81.52
N ALA A 6 44.54 -16.25 -82.36
CA ALA A 6 44.46 -14.85 -81.91
C ALA A 6 43.13 -14.56 -81.19
N LEU A 7 42.01 -15.10 -81.69
CA LEU A 7 40.69 -14.97 -81.04
C LEU A 7 40.60 -15.78 -79.75
N ALA A 8 41.16 -16.99 -79.71
CA ALA A 8 41.19 -17.81 -78.50
C ALA A 8 42.07 -17.16 -77.41
N VAL A 9 43.24 -16.65 -77.76
CA VAL A 9 44.13 -15.95 -76.83
C VAL A 9 43.51 -14.62 -76.37
N GLY A 10 42.89 -13.88 -77.28
CA GLY A 10 42.15 -12.66 -76.94
C GLY A 10 40.97 -12.92 -76.00
N GLY A 11 40.22 -14.00 -76.23
CA GLY A 11 39.11 -14.41 -75.37
C GLY A 11 39.56 -14.85 -73.97
N VAL A 12 40.66 -15.60 -73.88
CA VAL A 12 41.25 -15.98 -72.59
C VAL A 12 41.78 -14.75 -71.85
N ALA A 13 42.45 -13.83 -72.55
CA ALA A 13 42.92 -12.58 -71.95
C ALA A 13 41.76 -11.73 -71.42
N LEU A 14 40.65 -11.63 -72.16
CA LEU A 14 39.46 -10.91 -71.72
C LEU A 14 38.82 -11.56 -70.48
N LEU A 15 38.74 -12.89 -70.44
CA LEU A 15 38.24 -13.63 -69.28
C LEU A 15 39.12 -13.42 -68.04
N VAL A 16 40.44 -13.43 -68.20
CA VAL A 16 41.37 -13.15 -67.11
C VAL A 16 41.22 -11.72 -66.63
N VAL A 17 41.08 -10.74 -67.53
CA VAL A 17 40.85 -9.33 -67.16
C VAL A 17 39.53 -9.16 -66.41
N LEU A 18 38.46 -9.84 -66.83
CA LEU A 18 37.16 -9.83 -66.15
C LEU A 18 37.24 -10.48 -64.76
N LEU A 19 37.96 -11.59 -64.62
CA LEU A 19 38.18 -12.25 -63.33
C LEU A 19 39.01 -11.39 -62.38
N VAL A 20 40.08 -10.77 -62.88
CA VAL A 20 40.92 -9.86 -62.09
C VAL A 20 40.12 -8.62 -61.70
N ALA A 21 39.29 -8.06 -62.60
CA ALA A 21 38.40 -6.95 -62.28
C ALA A 21 37.36 -7.32 -61.22
N ALA A 22 36.82 -8.55 -61.25
CA ALA A 22 35.88 -9.03 -60.23
C ALA A 22 36.53 -9.19 -58.85
N VAL A 23 37.82 -9.52 -58.78
CA VAL A 23 38.58 -9.65 -57.52
C VAL A 23 39.15 -8.31 -57.04
N ALA A 24 39.50 -7.41 -57.96
CA ALA A 24 40.15 -6.13 -57.67
C ALA A 24 39.18 -4.99 -57.32
N VAL A 25 37.86 -5.24 -57.31
CA VAL A 25 36.86 -4.33 -56.74
C VAL A 25 36.40 -4.92 -55.40
N PRO A 26 37.02 -4.53 -54.27
CA PRO A 26 36.53 -4.90 -52.94
C PRO A 26 35.10 -4.38 -52.80
N GLY A 27 34.13 -5.28 -52.64
CA GLY A 27 32.71 -4.92 -52.46
C GLY A 27 31.79 -5.16 -53.66
N ALA A 28 32.26 -5.65 -54.81
CA ALA A 28 31.37 -6.04 -55.93
C ALA A 28 30.52 -7.30 -55.64
N LEU A 29 30.97 -8.12 -54.69
CA LEU A 29 30.23 -9.21 -54.08
C LEU A 29 30.08 -8.92 -52.58
N ALA A 30 29.49 -7.77 -52.25
CA ALA A 30 28.94 -7.61 -50.91
C ALA A 30 27.86 -8.67 -50.75
N GLU A 31 28.06 -9.56 -49.78
CA GLU A 31 27.00 -10.36 -49.18
C GLU A 31 25.83 -9.39 -48.96
N ARG A 32 24.70 -9.61 -49.65
CA ARG A 32 23.54 -8.73 -49.44
C ARG A 32 23.18 -8.87 -47.97
N ASP A 33 23.36 -7.81 -47.18
CA ASP A 33 22.73 -7.70 -45.88
C ASP A 33 21.26 -8.09 -46.07
N SER A 34 20.88 -9.19 -45.44
CA SER A 34 19.60 -9.84 -45.67
C SER A 34 18.41 -9.05 -45.11
N ASP A 35 18.60 -7.79 -44.72
CA ASP A 35 17.61 -7.05 -43.93
C ASP A 35 17.49 -5.56 -44.30
N VAL A 36 17.24 -5.27 -45.58
CA VAL A 36 16.85 -3.90 -46.04
C VAL A 36 15.32 -3.70 -45.95
N ARG A 37 14.62 -4.48 -45.11
CA ARG A 37 13.20 -4.26 -44.86
C ARG A 37 13.09 -3.29 -43.69
N PRO A 38 12.21 -2.27 -43.75
CA PRO A 38 11.92 -1.46 -42.58
C PRO A 38 11.52 -2.36 -41.39
N SER A 39 12.00 -2.01 -40.20
CA SER A 39 11.47 -2.52 -38.94
C SER A 39 10.12 -1.84 -38.67
N ASP A 40 9.13 -2.63 -38.28
CA ASP A 40 7.83 -2.16 -37.82
C ASP A 40 7.56 -2.72 -36.41
N LEU A 41 7.59 -1.83 -35.41
CA LEU A 41 7.25 -2.13 -34.02
C LEU A 41 5.91 -1.52 -33.63
N TYR A 42 5.01 -2.36 -33.12
CA TYR A 42 3.71 -1.94 -32.62
C TYR A 42 3.51 -2.36 -31.16
N LEU A 43 2.92 -1.47 -30.38
CA LEU A 43 2.37 -1.80 -29.07
C LEU A 43 1.01 -2.47 -29.27
N GLN A 44 0.77 -3.61 -28.63
CA GLN A 44 -0.57 -4.20 -28.56
C GLN A 44 -1.44 -3.42 -27.57
N ASP A 45 -2.75 -3.37 -27.82
CA ASP A 45 -3.70 -2.59 -27.03
C ASP A 45 -3.84 -3.11 -25.57
N ASP A 46 -3.51 -4.38 -25.33
CA ASP A 46 -3.66 -5.04 -24.04
C ASP A 46 -2.40 -4.89 -23.18
N VAL A 47 -2.32 -3.82 -22.37
CA VAL A 47 -1.34 -3.70 -21.28
C VAL A 47 -1.98 -4.18 -19.98
N ALA A 48 -1.58 -5.38 -19.52
CA ALA A 48 -2.06 -5.93 -18.26
C ALA A 48 -1.26 -5.39 -17.08
N ILE A 49 -1.92 -5.08 -15.97
CA ILE A 49 -1.29 -4.57 -14.75
C ILE A 49 -1.61 -5.50 -13.59
N ALA A 50 -0.57 -5.89 -12.85
CA ALA A 50 -0.71 -6.69 -11.65
C ALA A 50 0.12 -6.11 -10.50
N PRO A 51 -0.33 -6.18 -9.23
CA PRO A 51 0.50 -5.85 -8.10
C PRO A 51 1.65 -6.86 -7.97
N ALA A 52 2.89 -6.36 -7.90
CA ALA A 52 4.09 -7.18 -7.69
C ALA A 52 4.52 -7.16 -6.22
N ALA A 53 4.59 -5.98 -5.62
CA ALA A 53 4.89 -5.78 -4.20
C ALA A 53 4.04 -4.63 -3.65
N VAL A 54 3.57 -4.76 -2.42
CA VAL A 54 2.73 -3.76 -1.76
C VAL A 54 3.24 -3.53 -0.35
N SER A 55 3.63 -2.30 -0.04
CA SER A 55 4.07 -1.85 1.28
C SER A 55 3.03 -0.90 1.90
N GLY A 56 3.29 -0.37 3.10
CA GLY A 56 2.39 0.59 3.74
C GLY A 56 2.18 1.87 2.93
N GLU A 57 3.24 2.35 2.27
CA GLU A 57 3.30 3.66 1.59
C GLU A 57 3.33 3.55 0.07
N THR A 58 3.80 2.43 -0.49
CA THR A 58 4.03 2.28 -1.93
C THR A 58 3.47 0.97 -2.48
N ALA A 59 3.18 0.95 -3.78
CA ALA A 59 2.86 -0.25 -4.53
C ALA A 59 3.74 -0.32 -5.78
N THR A 60 4.42 -1.45 -5.95
CA THR A 60 5.09 -1.81 -7.19
C THR A 60 4.11 -2.58 -8.07
N LEU A 61 3.89 -2.06 -9.26
CA LEU A 61 2.94 -2.57 -10.25
C LEU A 61 3.73 -3.12 -11.44
N SER A 62 3.49 -4.37 -11.79
CA SER A 62 4.06 -5.02 -12.97
C SER A 62 3.13 -4.77 -14.15
N LEU A 63 3.60 -4.03 -15.15
CA LEU A 63 2.96 -3.87 -16.44
C LEU A 63 3.52 -4.93 -17.41
N ASP A 64 2.65 -5.78 -17.95
CA ASP A 64 2.95 -6.71 -19.04
C ASP A 64 2.63 -5.99 -20.37
N VAL A 65 3.68 -5.55 -21.05
CA VAL A 65 3.65 -4.83 -22.32
C VAL A 65 3.97 -5.80 -23.44
N ARG A 66 3.13 -5.84 -24.47
CA ARG A 66 3.27 -6.75 -25.62
C ARG A 66 3.66 -5.94 -26.86
N LEU A 67 4.84 -6.22 -27.41
CA LEU A 67 5.32 -5.60 -28.65
C LEU A 67 5.19 -6.59 -29.80
N ALA A 68 4.53 -6.20 -30.88
CA ALA A 68 4.55 -6.95 -32.13
C ALA A 68 5.63 -6.37 -33.05
N HIS A 69 6.49 -7.24 -33.55
CA HIS A 69 7.57 -6.88 -34.46
C HIS A 69 7.38 -7.56 -35.81
N TYR A 70 7.54 -6.79 -36.88
CA TYR A 70 7.53 -7.27 -38.26
C TYR A 70 8.64 -6.61 -39.07
N GLY A 71 9.12 -7.29 -40.10
CA GLY A 71 10.07 -6.70 -41.04
C GLY A 71 11.52 -6.94 -40.64
N GLY A 72 12.36 -5.93 -40.87
CA GLY A 72 13.79 -6.00 -40.55
C GLY A 72 14.07 -5.84 -39.06
N THR A 73 15.31 -6.02 -38.65
CA THR A 73 15.74 -5.95 -37.25
C THR A 73 15.47 -4.57 -36.63
N ALA A 74 14.77 -4.53 -35.49
CA ALA A 74 14.65 -3.34 -34.66
C ALA A 74 15.83 -3.24 -33.70
N GLU A 75 16.58 -2.14 -33.76
CA GLU A 75 17.80 -1.94 -32.98
C GLU A 75 17.57 -1.09 -31.72
N ASN A 76 18.26 -1.43 -30.63
CA ASN A 76 18.28 -0.67 -29.38
C ASN A 76 16.89 -0.31 -28.85
N VAL A 77 15.98 -1.29 -28.86
CA VAL A 77 14.60 -1.10 -28.44
C VAL A 77 14.54 -0.84 -26.94
N THR A 78 13.86 0.24 -26.55
CA THR A 78 13.58 0.55 -25.15
C THR A 78 12.11 0.87 -24.95
N VAL A 79 11.58 0.51 -23.77
CA VAL A 79 10.20 0.80 -23.37
C VAL A 79 10.24 1.71 -22.15
N GLU A 80 9.71 2.93 -22.29
CA GLU A 80 9.54 3.89 -21.20
C GLU A 80 8.09 3.86 -20.72
N VAL A 81 7.88 3.76 -19.41
CA VAL A 81 6.58 3.82 -18.75
C VAL A 81 6.56 4.99 -17.79
N ARG A 82 5.63 5.92 -17.99
CA ARG A 82 5.39 7.04 -17.07
C ARG A 82 4.12 6.79 -16.28
N ALA A 83 4.20 6.88 -14.95
CA ALA A 83 3.04 6.88 -14.08
C ALA A 83 2.63 8.32 -13.76
N ILE A 84 1.41 8.69 -14.11
CA ILE A 84 0.84 10.01 -13.84
C ILE A 84 -0.29 9.84 -12.84
N ASP A 85 -0.22 10.56 -11.73
CA ASP A 85 -1.28 10.56 -10.72
C ASP A 85 -2.59 11.09 -11.34
N SER A 86 -3.68 10.32 -11.21
CA SER A 86 -4.94 10.61 -11.91
C SER A 86 -5.68 11.83 -11.35
N ASP A 87 -5.42 12.19 -10.08
CA ASP A 87 -6.12 13.28 -9.41
C ASP A 87 -5.41 14.63 -9.67
N THR A 88 -4.07 14.62 -9.65
CA THR A 88 -3.24 15.83 -9.75
C THR A 88 -2.66 16.04 -11.15
N ASN A 89 -2.67 15.02 -12.01
CA ASN A 89 -1.97 14.99 -13.30
C ASN A 89 -0.46 15.23 -13.21
N LEU A 90 0.13 15.03 -12.03
CA LEU A 90 1.57 15.13 -11.84
C LEU A 90 2.25 13.80 -12.21
N LEU A 91 3.43 13.89 -12.81
CA LEU A 91 4.29 12.73 -13.05
C LEU A 91 4.77 12.19 -11.70
N ALA A 92 4.36 10.98 -11.35
CA ALA A 92 4.76 10.32 -10.11
C ALA A 92 6.14 9.66 -10.28
N THR A 93 6.33 8.91 -11.37
CA THR A 93 7.60 8.25 -11.68
C THR A 93 7.69 7.88 -13.16
N THR A 94 8.90 7.56 -13.61
CA THR A 94 9.21 7.02 -14.93
C THR A 94 10.11 5.80 -14.79
N GLU A 95 9.80 4.72 -15.50
CA GLU A 95 10.63 3.52 -15.59
C GLU A 95 11.00 3.24 -17.04
N THR A 96 12.23 2.79 -17.28
CA THR A 96 12.70 2.44 -18.62
C THR A 96 13.25 1.02 -18.61
N VAL A 97 12.82 0.22 -19.58
CA VAL A 97 13.27 -1.17 -19.78
C VAL A 97 14.00 -1.28 -21.10
N ASP A 98 15.25 -1.72 -21.05
CA ASP A 98 16.03 -2.08 -22.24
C ASP A 98 15.57 -3.45 -22.78
N VAL A 99 15.05 -3.46 -24.00
CA VAL A 99 14.61 -4.67 -24.71
C VAL A 99 15.74 -5.20 -25.61
N GLY A 100 16.61 -4.31 -26.11
CA GLY A 100 17.71 -4.66 -27.01
C GLY A 100 17.25 -4.83 -28.45
N ASN A 101 17.87 -5.74 -29.19
CA ASN A 101 17.53 -5.96 -30.58
C ASN A 101 16.38 -6.97 -30.72
N VAL A 102 15.44 -6.67 -31.61
CA VAL A 102 14.30 -7.54 -31.91
C VAL A 102 14.36 -7.98 -33.37
N GLU A 103 14.44 -9.29 -33.58
CA GLU A 103 14.53 -9.87 -34.91
C GLU A 103 13.32 -10.76 -35.22
N GLY A 104 12.97 -10.83 -36.51
CA GLY A 104 11.94 -11.72 -37.04
C GLY A 104 10.51 -11.31 -36.69
N ASN A 105 9.55 -11.90 -37.39
CA ASN A 105 8.13 -11.63 -37.16
C ASN A 105 7.65 -12.33 -35.89
N ARG A 106 7.52 -11.61 -34.78
CA ARG A 106 7.20 -12.19 -33.46
C ARG A 106 6.56 -11.18 -32.53
N GLU A 107 5.98 -11.71 -31.45
CA GLU A 107 5.59 -10.93 -30.28
C GLU A 107 6.70 -11.00 -29.22
N VAL A 108 6.99 -9.87 -28.58
CA VAL A 108 7.97 -9.74 -27.50
C VAL A 108 7.26 -9.24 -26.25
N PRO A 109 7.18 -10.06 -25.18
CA PRO A 109 6.68 -9.61 -23.89
C PRO A 109 7.75 -8.80 -23.15
N VAL A 110 7.38 -7.64 -22.63
CA VAL A 110 8.23 -6.74 -21.86
C VAL A 110 7.54 -6.49 -20.51
N ARG A 111 8.25 -6.77 -19.42
CA ARG A 111 7.74 -6.52 -18.06
C ARG A 111 8.39 -5.27 -17.48
N ALA A 112 7.58 -4.25 -17.19
CA ALA A 112 8.03 -3.04 -16.50
C ALA A 112 7.45 -3.01 -15.07
N ASN A 113 8.31 -2.86 -14.07
CA ASN A 113 7.89 -2.75 -12.67
C ASN A 113 7.94 -1.28 -12.24
N VAL A 114 6.78 -0.67 -12.01
CA VAL A 114 6.66 0.75 -11.68
C VAL A 114 6.24 0.91 -10.24
N THR A 115 7.01 1.65 -9.44
CA THR A 115 6.68 1.89 -8.02
C THR A 115 6.07 3.27 -7.84
N VAL A 116 4.86 3.29 -7.31
CA VAL A 116 4.07 4.51 -7.03
C VAL A 116 3.66 4.55 -5.57
N GLU A 117 3.17 5.71 -5.10
CA GLU A 117 2.52 5.79 -3.80
C GLU A 117 1.29 4.87 -3.77
N ARG A 118 1.00 4.26 -2.63
CA ARG A 118 -0.14 3.38 -2.44
C ARG A 118 -1.40 4.21 -2.17
N ALA A 119 -1.78 5.02 -3.16
CA ALA A 119 -2.88 5.95 -3.08
C ALA A 119 -3.56 6.14 -4.44
N GLY A 120 -4.81 6.62 -4.43
CA GLY A 120 -5.49 7.10 -5.63
C GLY A 120 -5.52 6.12 -6.82
N GLY A 121 -5.34 6.68 -8.01
CA GLY A 121 -5.25 5.97 -9.28
C GLY A 121 -4.17 6.57 -10.17
N TYR A 122 -3.70 5.80 -11.15
CA TYR A 122 -2.61 6.20 -12.03
C TYR A 122 -2.95 5.97 -13.50
N ASN A 123 -2.60 6.95 -14.32
CA ASN A 123 -2.56 6.85 -15.77
C ASN A 123 -1.14 6.50 -16.18
N PHE A 124 -0.95 5.33 -16.78
CA PHE A 124 0.33 4.91 -17.33
C PHE A 124 0.41 5.28 -18.81
N GLN A 125 1.47 5.96 -19.20
CA GLN A 125 1.82 6.20 -20.59
C GLN A 125 3.01 5.34 -20.95
N VAL A 126 2.87 4.54 -22.00
CA VAL A 126 3.93 3.66 -22.50
C VAL A 126 4.45 4.24 -23.79
N PHE A 127 5.76 4.36 -23.92
CA PHE A 127 6.46 4.82 -25.11
C PHE A 127 7.50 3.79 -25.51
N VAL A 128 7.52 3.42 -26.79
CA VAL A 128 8.52 2.50 -27.35
C VAL A 128 9.47 3.32 -28.22
N TYR A 129 10.76 3.12 -28.01
CA TYR A 129 11.80 3.76 -28.78
C TYR A 129 12.63 2.71 -29.52
N GLU A 130 13.00 3.01 -30.75
CA GLU A 130 13.98 2.29 -31.57
C GLU A 130 15.07 3.30 -31.94
N ASP A 131 16.33 3.00 -31.62
CA ASP A 131 17.47 3.94 -31.76
C ASP A 131 17.19 5.36 -31.20
N GLY A 132 16.45 5.43 -30.10
CA GLY A 132 16.07 6.70 -29.44
C GLY A 132 14.99 7.50 -30.17
N GLN A 133 14.45 7.02 -31.29
CA GLN A 133 13.25 7.57 -31.92
C GLN A 133 12.01 6.88 -31.39
N ARG A 134 10.99 7.66 -30.98
CA ARG A 134 9.73 7.09 -30.51
C ARG A 134 8.94 6.52 -31.69
N VAL A 135 8.71 5.21 -31.68
CA VAL A 135 8.02 4.47 -32.76
C VAL A 135 6.58 4.10 -32.40
N ALA A 136 6.28 3.88 -31.12
CA ALA A 136 4.93 3.56 -30.65
C ALA A 136 4.62 4.22 -29.30
N SER A 137 3.32 4.35 -29.01
CA SER A 137 2.83 4.82 -27.71
C SER A 137 1.48 4.22 -27.36
N GLY A 138 1.20 4.04 -26.07
CA GLY A 138 -0.12 3.65 -25.58
C GLY A 138 -0.38 4.14 -24.17
N THR A 139 -1.59 3.91 -23.70
CA THR A 139 -2.04 4.36 -22.37
C THR A 139 -2.91 3.31 -21.70
N THR A 140 -2.76 3.15 -20.39
CA THR A 140 -3.62 2.32 -19.55
C THR A 140 -3.83 2.99 -18.20
N GLN A 141 -4.92 2.68 -17.52
CA GLN A 141 -5.28 3.31 -16.24
C GLN A 141 -5.66 2.26 -15.21
N ILE A 142 -5.31 2.54 -13.96
CA ILE A 142 -5.86 1.84 -12.80
C ILE A 142 -6.40 2.84 -11.78
N SER A 143 -7.30 2.36 -10.95
CA SER A 143 -7.82 3.09 -9.79
C SER A 143 -7.77 2.22 -8.54
N GLY A 144 -7.80 2.86 -7.37
CA GLY A 144 -7.88 2.15 -6.09
C GLY A 144 -6.57 1.51 -5.66
N VAL A 145 -5.40 2.05 -6.03
CA VAL A 145 -4.10 1.51 -5.56
C VAL A 145 -4.02 1.57 -4.03
N GLY A 146 -4.65 2.57 -3.42
CA GLY A 146 -4.79 2.69 -1.96
C GLY A 146 -5.61 1.59 -1.27
N SER A 147 -6.30 0.70 -2.00
CA SER A 147 -7.00 -0.45 -1.42
C SER A 147 -6.18 -1.73 -1.44
N LEU A 148 -5.02 -1.73 -2.13
CA LEU A 148 -4.12 -2.88 -2.13
C LEU A 148 -3.63 -3.17 -0.71
N THR A 149 -3.87 -4.39 -0.25
CA THR A 149 -3.43 -4.84 1.08
C THR A 149 -1.96 -5.23 1.02
N PRO A 150 -1.09 -4.64 1.86
CA PRO A 150 0.30 -5.08 2.02
C PRO A 150 0.38 -6.52 2.51
N GLU A 151 1.45 -7.24 2.16
CA GLU A 151 1.61 -8.65 2.51
C GLU A 151 1.50 -8.90 4.03
N TYR A 152 2.14 -8.06 4.84
CA TYR A 152 2.10 -8.15 6.30
C TYR A 152 0.69 -7.93 6.91
N ALA A 153 -0.22 -7.31 6.15
CA ALA A 153 -1.60 -7.04 6.57
C ALA A 153 -2.60 -8.01 5.93
N ARG A 154 -2.15 -8.96 5.08
CA ARG A 154 -3.02 -9.96 4.48
C ARG A 154 -3.29 -11.09 5.46
N SER A 155 -4.56 -11.39 5.64
CA SER A 155 -5.01 -12.56 6.39
C SER A 155 -6.33 -13.06 5.83
N SER A 156 -6.45 -14.38 5.72
CA SER A 156 -7.72 -15.05 5.42
C SER A 156 -8.57 -15.31 6.67
N VAL A 157 -8.03 -15.07 7.87
CA VAL A 157 -8.81 -15.14 9.11
C VAL A 157 -9.54 -13.84 9.33
N THR A 158 -10.86 -13.93 9.46
CA THR A 158 -11.77 -12.80 9.67
C THR A 158 -12.78 -13.12 10.78
N PHE A 159 -13.47 -12.12 11.30
CA PHE A 159 -14.58 -12.33 12.23
C PHE A 159 -15.72 -13.06 11.52
N GLU A 160 -16.23 -14.11 12.15
CA GLU A 160 -17.28 -14.95 11.57
C GLU A 160 -18.55 -14.11 11.34
N ARG A 161 -19.07 -14.21 10.12
CA ARG A 161 -20.36 -13.63 9.75
C ARG A 161 -21.34 -14.77 9.59
N PHE A 162 -22.12 -15.00 10.63
CA PHE A 162 -23.19 -16.01 10.67
C PHE A 162 -24.39 -15.64 9.78
N GLY A 163 -24.16 -15.29 8.51
CA GLY A 163 -25.19 -14.96 7.52
C GLY A 163 -26.32 -14.06 8.05
N ASP A 164 -27.55 -14.37 7.63
CA ASP A 164 -28.76 -13.61 7.98
C ASP A 164 -29.38 -14.00 9.34
N VAL A 165 -28.76 -14.94 10.09
CA VAL A 165 -29.31 -15.36 11.40
C VAL A 165 -29.03 -14.34 12.52
N GLY A 166 -28.36 -13.24 12.22
CA GLY A 166 -28.22 -12.10 13.13
C GLY A 166 -27.37 -12.38 14.37
N ILE A 167 -26.58 -13.46 14.37
CA ILE A 167 -25.67 -13.79 15.46
C ILE A 167 -24.43 -12.89 15.31
N PRO A 168 -24.10 -12.07 16.33
CA PRO A 168 -22.91 -11.23 16.29
C PRO A 168 -21.64 -12.09 16.38
N PRO A 169 -20.51 -11.62 15.80
CA PRO A 169 -19.22 -12.33 15.88
C PRO A 169 -18.68 -12.45 17.31
N ILE A 170 -19.15 -11.57 18.21
CA ILE A 170 -18.83 -11.57 19.64
C ILE A 170 -20.14 -11.84 20.38
N SER A 171 -20.16 -12.92 21.15
CA SER A 171 -21.23 -13.24 22.09
C SER A 171 -20.75 -13.05 23.51
N TYR A 172 -21.66 -12.84 24.46
CA TYR A 172 -21.31 -12.74 25.87
C TYR A 172 -22.37 -13.39 26.75
N SER A 173 -21.94 -13.75 27.97
CA SER A 173 -22.79 -14.14 29.07
C SER A 173 -22.27 -13.51 30.36
N ILE A 174 -23.14 -13.36 31.36
CA ILE A 174 -22.74 -12.90 32.69
C ILE A 174 -22.24 -14.13 33.45
N ALA A 175 -20.94 -14.18 33.72
CA ALA A 175 -20.32 -15.25 34.50
C ALA A 175 -20.57 -15.04 36.00
N GLU A 176 -20.37 -13.81 36.46
CA GLU A 176 -20.52 -13.40 37.86
C GLU A 176 -21.05 -11.96 37.93
N ALA A 177 -21.79 -11.64 39.00
CA ALA A 177 -22.22 -10.28 39.31
C ALA A 177 -22.23 -10.07 40.82
N SER A 178 -21.43 -9.13 41.32
CA SER A 178 -21.28 -8.81 42.74
C SER A 178 -20.69 -7.41 42.93
N ASP A 179 -21.08 -6.75 44.03
CA ASP A 179 -20.49 -5.50 44.50
C ASP A 179 -20.47 -4.35 43.46
N GLY A 180 -21.51 -4.24 42.63
CA GLY A 180 -21.61 -3.20 41.59
C GLY A 180 -20.78 -3.49 40.32
N SER A 181 -20.32 -4.72 40.17
CA SER A 181 -19.56 -5.19 39.00
C SER A 181 -20.12 -6.50 38.45
N ALA A 182 -19.95 -6.69 37.13
CA ALA A 182 -20.29 -7.88 36.40
C ALA A 182 -19.08 -8.37 35.59
N THR A 183 -18.82 -9.68 35.66
CA THR A 183 -17.85 -10.36 34.81
C THR A 183 -18.54 -10.90 33.57
N LEU A 184 -18.18 -10.39 32.40
CA LEU A 184 -18.66 -10.83 31.10
C LEU A 184 -17.73 -11.90 30.55
N ALA A 185 -18.22 -13.13 30.44
CA ALA A 185 -17.56 -14.16 29.65
C ALA A 185 -17.93 -13.92 28.18
N THR A 186 -16.96 -13.50 27.38
CA THR A 186 -17.15 -13.23 25.95
C THR A 186 -16.53 -14.35 25.11
N GLN A 187 -17.21 -14.70 24.03
CA GLN A 187 -16.73 -15.68 23.05
C GLN A 187 -16.77 -15.03 21.67
N THR A 188 -15.60 -14.94 21.04
CA THR A 188 -15.41 -14.38 19.70
C THR A 188 -15.17 -15.47 18.68
N HIS A 189 -15.84 -15.40 17.54
CA HIS A 189 -15.72 -16.40 16.47
C HIS A 189 -14.89 -15.86 15.30
N LEU A 190 -13.84 -16.60 14.93
CA LEU A 190 -12.91 -16.25 13.87
C LEU A 190 -12.84 -17.38 12.85
N THR A 191 -13.05 -17.09 11.56
CA THR A 191 -13.05 -18.09 10.50
C THR A 191 -11.93 -17.83 9.52
N ASN A 192 -11.19 -18.89 9.21
CA ASN A 192 -10.23 -18.89 8.12
C ASN A 192 -10.93 -19.25 6.81
N THR A 193 -11.06 -18.28 5.91
CA THR A 193 -11.70 -18.46 4.59
C THR A 193 -10.71 -18.83 3.48
N GLY A 194 -9.43 -18.97 3.82
CA GLY A 194 -8.36 -19.30 2.87
C GLY A 194 -7.99 -20.78 2.88
N ASP A 195 -7.00 -21.11 2.06
CA ASP A 195 -6.56 -22.48 1.81
C ASP A 195 -5.36 -22.93 2.68
N GLU A 196 -4.79 -22.02 3.47
CA GLU A 196 -3.63 -22.27 4.33
C GLU A 196 -3.95 -22.07 5.81
N THR A 197 -3.27 -22.81 6.70
CA THR A 197 -3.39 -22.59 8.15
C THR A 197 -2.77 -21.25 8.52
N VAL A 198 -3.44 -20.50 9.39
CA VAL A 198 -3.00 -19.18 9.84
C VAL A 198 -2.77 -19.20 11.35
N GLY A 199 -1.55 -18.85 11.79
CA GLY A 199 -1.15 -18.74 13.19
C GLY A 199 -0.76 -17.33 13.61
N ASP A 200 -0.14 -17.22 14.78
CA ASP A 200 0.42 -15.98 15.36
C ASP A 200 -0.58 -14.82 15.46
N LEU A 201 -1.84 -15.18 15.74
CA LEU A 201 -2.94 -14.24 15.88
C LEU A 201 -3.15 -13.86 17.35
N THR A 202 -3.33 -12.56 17.59
CA THR A 202 -3.72 -12.01 18.89
C THR A 202 -5.08 -11.35 18.79
N LEU A 203 -5.97 -11.64 19.73
CA LEU A 203 -7.27 -11.02 19.87
C LEU A 203 -7.25 -10.08 21.06
N VAL A 204 -7.59 -8.81 20.83
CA VAL A 204 -7.87 -7.84 21.89
C VAL A 204 -9.38 -7.63 21.95
N VAL A 205 -9.99 -7.84 23.11
CA VAL A 205 -11.41 -7.55 23.34
C VAL A 205 -11.50 -6.47 24.40
N MET A 206 -12.30 -5.44 24.17
CA MET A 206 -12.51 -4.34 25.13
C MET A 206 -13.99 -4.04 25.31
N ALA A 207 -14.39 -3.74 26.53
CA ALA A 207 -15.72 -3.23 26.85
C ALA A 207 -15.64 -1.70 26.99
N ARG A 208 -16.40 -0.99 26.16
CA ARG A 208 -16.55 0.47 26.24
C ARG A 208 -17.95 0.86 26.64
N GLN A 209 -18.06 1.65 27.68
CA GLN A 209 -19.34 2.16 28.15
C GLN A 209 -20.02 2.95 27.02
N ALA A 210 -21.28 2.61 26.72
CA ALA A 210 -21.93 2.96 25.46
C ALA A 210 -22.17 4.47 25.28
N GLU A 211 -22.41 5.21 26.36
CA GLU A 211 -22.73 6.65 26.34
C GLU A 211 -21.49 7.56 26.35
N SER A 212 -20.44 7.18 27.09
CA SER A 212 -19.21 7.96 27.29
C SER A 212 -18.04 7.51 26.45
N ASN A 213 -18.09 6.30 25.88
CA ASN A 213 -16.98 5.63 25.21
C ASN A 213 -15.76 5.33 26.10
N ILE A 214 -15.89 5.44 27.43
CA ILE A 214 -14.84 5.05 28.39
C ILE A 214 -14.62 3.55 28.30
N VAL A 215 -13.36 3.11 28.17
CA VAL A 215 -12.99 1.70 28.25
C VAL A 215 -13.08 1.28 29.71
N ALA A 216 -13.99 0.37 30.02
CA ALA A 216 -14.15 -0.19 31.36
C ALA A 216 -13.16 -1.32 31.62
N ASP A 217 -12.92 -2.17 30.61
CA ASP A 217 -11.94 -3.25 30.71
C ASP A 217 -11.44 -3.69 29.32
N ARG A 218 -10.30 -4.38 29.31
CA ARG A 218 -9.64 -4.95 28.13
C ARG A 218 -8.94 -6.26 28.45
N ALA A 219 -9.22 -7.29 27.65
CA ALA A 219 -8.50 -8.55 27.62
C ALA A 219 -7.69 -8.69 26.33
N THR A 220 -6.55 -9.37 26.41
CA THR A 220 -5.70 -9.73 25.25
C THR A 220 -5.36 -11.22 25.34
N VAL A 221 -5.56 -11.96 24.25
CA VAL A 221 -5.37 -13.43 24.22
C VAL A 221 -4.83 -13.89 22.86
N SER A 222 -4.00 -14.93 22.85
CA SER A 222 -3.56 -15.59 21.61
C SER A 222 -4.65 -16.52 21.08
N VAL A 223 -4.93 -16.47 19.78
CA VAL A 223 -6.00 -17.26 19.11
C VAL A 223 -5.55 -18.69 18.79
N GLY A 224 -4.24 -18.93 18.68
CA GLY A 224 -3.69 -20.18 18.16
C GLY A 224 -3.89 -20.34 16.66
N ASP A 225 -3.57 -21.52 16.14
CA ASP A 225 -3.64 -21.80 14.70
C ASP A 225 -5.08 -22.08 14.23
N VAL A 226 -5.51 -21.39 13.16
CA VAL A 226 -6.82 -21.58 12.53
C VAL A 226 -6.63 -22.26 11.17
N ARG A 227 -7.08 -23.53 11.09
CA ARG A 227 -7.00 -24.33 9.86
C ARG A 227 -7.93 -23.82 8.75
N PRO A 228 -7.63 -24.12 7.47
CA PRO A 228 -8.47 -23.76 6.32
C PRO A 228 -9.94 -24.17 6.50
N GLY A 229 -10.87 -23.25 6.23
CA GLY A 229 -12.31 -23.48 6.32
C GLY A 229 -12.83 -23.80 7.72
N ARG A 230 -12.07 -23.50 8.78
CA ARG A 230 -12.48 -23.72 10.18
C ARG A 230 -12.73 -22.41 10.89
N THR A 231 -13.66 -22.48 11.84
CA THR A 231 -13.97 -21.42 12.80
C THR A 231 -13.35 -21.78 14.14
N ALA A 232 -12.56 -20.86 14.70
CA ALA A 232 -12.09 -20.89 16.07
C ALA A 232 -13.02 -20.06 16.96
N SER A 233 -13.26 -20.53 18.18
CA SER A 233 -13.94 -19.79 19.24
C SER A 233 -12.90 -19.40 20.28
N VAL A 234 -12.84 -18.11 20.62
CA VAL A 234 -11.86 -17.54 21.54
C VAL A 234 -12.59 -16.92 22.72
N ASP A 235 -12.37 -17.48 23.90
CA ASP A 235 -12.99 -17.03 25.14
C ASP A 235 -12.12 -15.98 25.85
N THR A 236 -12.75 -14.93 26.36
CA THR A 236 -12.12 -13.94 27.26
C THR A 236 -13.09 -13.52 28.35
N ALA A 237 -12.57 -12.94 29.44
CA ALA A 237 -13.38 -12.37 30.51
C ALA A 237 -13.12 -10.87 30.60
N LEU A 238 -14.17 -10.08 30.81
CA LEU A 238 -14.10 -8.63 31.04
C LEU A 238 -14.89 -8.27 32.30
N THR A 239 -14.29 -7.52 33.22
CA THR A 239 -14.96 -7.06 34.43
C THR A 239 -15.38 -5.61 34.28
N VAL A 240 -16.68 -5.35 34.34
CA VAL A 240 -17.26 -4.02 34.12
C VAL A 240 -18.22 -3.65 35.23
N PRO A 241 -18.48 -2.36 35.48
CA PRO A 241 -19.61 -1.95 36.31
C PRO A 241 -20.95 -2.49 35.78
N ASP A 242 -21.84 -2.93 36.66
CA ASP A 242 -23.09 -3.62 36.26
C ASP A 242 -24.25 -2.69 35.89
N ASP A 243 -24.14 -1.39 36.19
CA ASP A 243 -25.18 -0.38 35.98
C ASP A 243 -25.24 0.25 34.56
N TYR A 244 -24.38 -0.19 33.62
CA TYR A 244 -24.26 0.46 32.30
C TYR A 244 -24.32 -0.52 31.12
N ASN A 245 -24.61 0.01 29.93
CA ASN A 245 -24.49 -0.74 28.68
C ASN A 245 -23.10 -0.56 28.08
N TYR A 246 -22.61 -1.58 27.37
CA TYR A 246 -21.26 -1.62 26.81
C TYR A 246 -21.26 -1.99 25.34
N ARG A 247 -20.41 -1.34 24.54
CA ARG A 247 -19.97 -1.88 23.25
C ARG A 247 -18.76 -2.77 23.49
N LEU A 248 -18.87 -4.02 23.07
CA LEU A 248 -17.78 -4.98 23.03
C LEU A 248 -17.08 -4.83 21.69
N ASP A 249 -15.85 -4.33 21.68
CA ASP A 249 -15.03 -4.19 20.48
C ASP A 249 -13.91 -5.23 20.49
N ALA A 250 -13.78 -5.96 19.39
CA ALA A 250 -12.70 -6.91 19.17
C ALA A 250 -11.78 -6.44 18.05
N ILE A 251 -10.47 -6.59 18.25
CA ILE A 251 -9.41 -6.26 17.30
C ILE A 251 -8.56 -7.51 17.09
N LEU A 252 -8.47 -7.97 15.85
CA LEU A 252 -7.60 -9.07 15.46
C LEU A 252 -6.27 -8.51 14.96
N LEU A 253 -5.17 -9.02 15.52
CA LEU A 253 -3.81 -8.57 15.27
C LEU A 253 -2.93 -9.74 14.82
N ARG A 254 -1.91 -9.42 14.01
CA ARG A 254 -0.71 -10.24 13.82
C ARG A 254 0.49 -9.30 13.81
N ASP A 255 1.49 -9.55 14.64
CA ASP A 255 2.68 -8.68 14.76
C ASP A 255 2.32 -7.19 14.91
N ASP A 256 1.35 -6.89 15.80
CA ASP A 256 0.79 -5.54 16.04
C ASP A 256 0.09 -4.88 14.84
N VAL A 257 -0.09 -5.59 13.72
CA VAL A 257 -0.85 -5.13 12.55
C VAL A 257 -2.32 -5.52 12.71
N VAL A 258 -3.21 -4.54 12.60
CA VAL A 258 -4.67 -4.77 12.63
C VAL A 258 -5.11 -5.47 11.35
N LEU A 259 -5.59 -6.71 11.50
CA LEU A 259 -6.14 -7.52 10.42
C LEU A 259 -7.65 -7.33 10.27
N GLY A 260 -8.34 -6.95 11.35
CA GLY A 260 -9.76 -6.66 11.32
C GLY A 260 -10.30 -6.20 12.66
N THR A 261 -11.54 -5.72 12.64
CA THR A 261 -12.29 -5.35 13.85
C THR A 261 -13.73 -5.87 13.77
N ALA A 262 -14.33 -6.08 14.93
CA ALA A 262 -15.75 -6.37 15.07
C ALA A 262 -16.31 -5.72 16.34
N SER A 263 -17.61 -5.47 16.34
CA SER A 263 -18.30 -4.92 17.50
C SER A 263 -19.60 -5.67 17.76
N ALA A 264 -19.92 -5.83 19.04
CA ALA A 264 -21.21 -6.28 19.54
C ALA A 264 -21.64 -5.40 20.71
N THR A 265 -22.87 -5.57 21.18
CA THR A 265 -23.36 -4.81 22.32
C THR A 265 -23.73 -5.72 23.48
N ALA A 266 -23.40 -5.26 24.69
CA ALA A 266 -23.81 -5.86 25.94
C ALA A 266 -24.75 -4.91 26.68
N GLU A 267 -26.00 -5.35 26.85
CA GLU A 267 -27.03 -4.64 27.60
C GLU A 267 -27.08 -5.20 29.02
N LEU A 268 -26.45 -4.51 29.98
CA LEU A 268 -26.54 -4.86 31.40
C LEU A 268 -27.53 -3.97 32.15
N ALA A 269 -27.87 -2.80 31.60
CA ALA A 269 -28.82 -1.86 32.20
C ALA A 269 -30.24 -2.04 31.60
N PRO A 270 -31.16 -2.78 32.26
CA PRO A 270 -32.47 -3.10 31.70
C PRO A 270 -33.44 -1.91 31.56
N THR A 271 -33.11 -0.75 32.14
CA THR A 271 -33.98 0.44 32.15
C THR A 271 -33.65 1.47 31.09
N LYS A 272 -32.52 1.33 30.38
CA LYS A 272 -32.09 2.27 29.32
C LYS A 272 -31.71 1.48 28.07
N PRO A 273 -32.53 1.49 27.00
CA PRO A 273 -32.10 0.95 25.72
C PRO A 273 -30.92 1.78 25.19
N LEU A 274 -30.02 1.14 24.45
CA LEU A 274 -28.88 1.83 23.84
C LEU A 274 -29.35 3.02 22.99
N PRO A 275 -28.71 4.20 23.11
CA PRO A 275 -29.07 5.34 22.30
C PRO A 275 -28.77 5.07 20.81
N LYS A 276 -29.82 5.04 19.98
CA LYS A 276 -29.68 5.06 18.52
C LYS A 276 -29.34 6.47 18.07
N ASN A 277 -28.08 6.77 17.72
CA ASN A 277 -27.63 8.02 17.06
C ASN A 277 -28.47 9.27 17.42
N VAL A 278 -28.63 9.57 18.71
CA VAL A 278 -29.38 10.72 19.20
C VAL A 278 -28.46 11.70 19.89
N THR A 279 -28.72 13.00 19.66
CA THR A 279 -28.03 14.12 20.29
C THR A 279 -28.24 14.05 21.81
N ARG A 280 -27.12 14.10 22.54
CA ARG A 280 -26.95 13.83 23.98
C ARG A 280 -28.07 14.38 24.87
N GLU A 281 -28.69 13.50 25.64
CA GLU A 281 -29.36 13.85 26.90
C GLU A 281 -28.33 13.77 28.04
N HIS A 282 -28.49 14.56 29.11
CA HIS A 282 -27.52 14.62 30.21
C HIS A 282 -27.53 13.28 30.96
N VAL A 283 -26.43 12.52 30.89
CA VAL A 283 -26.29 11.23 31.60
C VAL A 283 -25.41 11.42 32.82
N ASP A 284 -25.89 10.96 33.98
CA ASP A 284 -25.11 10.85 35.21
C ASP A 284 -24.15 9.66 35.09
N ILE A 285 -22.86 9.95 34.85
CA ILE A 285 -21.78 8.95 34.80
C ILE A 285 -20.84 9.23 35.97
N ARG A 286 -20.53 8.21 36.77
CA ARG A 286 -19.55 8.32 37.86
C ARG A 286 -18.21 7.75 37.39
N ALA A 287 -17.24 8.63 37.17
CA ALA A 287 -15.91 8.24 36.70
C ALA A 287 -15.19 7.26 37.64
N SER A 288 -15.49 7.33 38.95
CA SER A 288 -14.97 6.42 39.98
C SER A 288 -15.30 4.95 39.72
N ASP A 289 -16.41 4.66 39.05
CA ASP A 289 -16.86 3.29 38.78
C ASP A 289 -15.95 2.60 37.75
N PHE A 290 -15.12 3.36 37.01
CA PHE A 290 -14.26 2.86 35.93
C PHE A 290 -12.78 2.80 36.33
N GLU A 291 -12.45 3.05 37.60
CA GLU A 291 -11.08 2.93 38.09
C GLU A 291 -10.71 1.45 38.25
N SER A 292 -9.59 1.03 37.66
CA SER A 292 -9.08 -0.33 37.81
C SER A 292 -8.14 -0.41 39.01
N ASP A 293 -8.39 -1.36 39.92
CA ASP A 293 -7.47 -1.69 41.01
C ASP A 293 -6.20 -2.34 40.43
N ALA A 294 -5.21 -1.52 40.09
CA ALA A 294 -3.86 -1.99 39.80
C ALA A 294 -3.23 -2.48 41.12
N GLY A 295 -3.49 -3.74 41.46
CA GLY A 295 -2.92 -4.45 42.60
C GLY A 295 -1.39 -4.39 42.59
N GLY A 296 -0.82 -3.93 43.70
CA GLY A 296 0.58 -3.56 43.81
C GLY A 296 1.55 -4.73 43.98
N ASP A 297 2.65 -4.64 43.25
CA ASP A 297 3.99 -4.93 43.80
C ASP A 297 4.86 -3.71 43.52
N ARG A 298 4.70 -2.68 44.36
CA ARG A 298 5.62 -1.54 44.42
C ARG A 298 6.57 -1.82 45.57
N GLY A 299 7.72 -2.41 45.23
CA GLY A 299 8.92 -2.24 46.04
C GLY A 299 9.13 -0.75 46.30
N GLU A 300 9.40 -0.42 47.57
CA GLU A 300 9.62 0.92 48.07
C GLU A 300 10.54 1.71 47.14
N THR A 301 10.04 2.81 46.57
CA THR A 301 10.89 3.88 46.07
C THR A 301 10.27 5.21 46.47
N SER A 302 10.93 5.80 47.47
CA SER A 302 11.09 7.22 47.79
C SER A 302 9.94 8.19 47.50
N GLN A 303 9.50 8.83 48.58
CA GLN A 303 8.64 10.00 48.65
C GLN A 303 8.93 11.04 47.55
N PRO A 304 7.90 11.64 46.91
CA PRO A 304 8.09 12.80 46.07
C PRO A 304 8.40 14.02 46.94
N THR A 305 9.60 14.57 46.80
CA THR A 305 9.92 15.90 47.30
C THR A 305 9.04 16.93 46.59
N GLU A 306 8.42 17.82 47.35
CA GLU A 306 7.73 19.02 46.84
C GLU A 306 8.64 19.78 45.86
N TYR A 307 8.27 19.81 44.59
CA TYR A 307 8.85 20.75 43.64
C TYR A 307 8.12 22.08 43.79
N GLY A 308 8.72 22.98 44.56
CA GLY A 308 8.39 24.40 44.53
C GLY A 308 8.53 24.94 43.11
N THR A 309 7.51 25.67 42.68
CA THR A 309 7.43 26.33 41.38
C THR A 309 8.55 27.38 41.23
N ALA A 310 9.69 26.97 40.67
CA ALA A 310 10.71 27.88 40.19
C ALA A 310 10.56 28.02 38.68
N ALA A 311 9.79 29.03 38.27
CA ALA A 311 9.76 29.48 36.88
C ALA A 311 11.13 30.07 36.52
N SER A 312 11.92 29.31 35.75
CA SER A 312 13.12 29.81 35.07
C SER A 312 13.10 29.31 33.63
N GLY A 313 12.23 29.94 32.83
CA GLY A 313 12.32 29.93 31.38
C GLY A 313 13.29 31.02 30.89
N PRO A 314 13.90 30.85 29.71
CA PRO A 314 14.91 31.77 29.19
C PRO A 314 14.32 33.16 28.87
N GLY A 315 14.59 34.12 29.75
CA GLY A 315 15.16 35.42 29.39
C GLY A 315 14.40 36.38 28.47
N PHE A 316 13.11 36.66 28.70
CA PHE A 316 12.52 37.93 28.28
C PHE A 316 11.57 38.45 29.38
N GLY A 317 12.14 39.08 30.39
CA GLY A 317 11.39 39.66 31.50
C GLY A 317 10.52 40.83 31.08
N VAL A 318 9.37 40.93 31.74
CA VAL A 318 8.37 42.02 31.72
C VAL A 318 8.91 43.46 31.60
N PRO A 319 10.08 43.86 32.13
CA PRO A 319 10.63 45.20 31.86
C PRO A 319 10.93 45.50 30.38
N VAL A 320 11.22 44.50 29.54
CA VAL A 320 11.52 44.71 28.10
C VAL A 320 10.25 45.07 27.30
N ALA A 321 9.10 44.51 27.67
CA ALA A 321 7.82 44.81 27.04
C ALA A 321 7.37 46.26 27.28
N LEU A 322 7.67 46.81 28.47
CA LEU A 322 7.37 48.21 28.81
C LEU A 322 8.31 49.20 28.10
N ALA A 323 9.58 48.86 27.88
CA ALA A 323 10.52 49.69 27.12
C ALA A 323 10.16 49.77 25.63
N ALA A 324 9.67 48.67 25.04
CA ALA A 324 9.20 48.65 23.65
C ALA A 324 7.95 49.53 23.43
N LEU A 325 7.03 49.55 24.40
CA LEU A 325 5.82 50.40 24.35
C LEU A 325 6.15 51.90 24.45
N LEU A 326 7.14 52.28 25.26
CA LEU A 326 7.60 53.68 25.36
C LEU A 326 8.34 54.16 24.09
N GLY A 327 9.04 53.28 23.38
CA GLY A 327 9.70 53.60 22.12
C GLY A 327 8.73 53.95 20.98
N VAL A 328 7.60 53.24 20.88
CA VAL A 328 6.58 53.48 19.85
C VAL A 328 5.85 54.82 20.06
N VAL A 329 5.59 55.20 21.30
CA VAL A 329 4.95 56.49 21.63
C VAL A 329 5.88 57.68 21.35
N LEU A 330 7.18 57.56 21.64
CA LEU A 330 8.17 58.60 21.35
C LEU A 330 8.47 58.76 19.84
N LEU A 331 8.39 57.69 19.05
CA LEU A 331 8.51 57.76 17.58
C LEU A 331 7.25 58.32 16.90
N GLY A 332 6.07 58.16 17.51
CA GLY A 332 4.83 58.78 17.04
C GLY A 332 4.78 60.29 17.26
N LEU A 333 5.31 60.78 18.38
CA LEU A 333 5.31 62.21 18.71
C LEU A 333 6.35 63.04 17.93
N ARG A 334 7.39 62.41 17.38
CA ARG A 334 8.39 63.06 16.53
C ARG A 334 7.99 63.20 15.05
N ARG A 335 6.87 62.61 14.64
CA ARG A 335 6.32 62.72 13.28
C ARG A 335 5.23 63.79 13.14
N ASN A 336 4.85 64.45 14.23
CA ASN A 336 3.80 65.47 14.28
C ASN A 336 4.29 66.83 14.84
N GLN A 337 5.58 67.15 14.70
CA GLN A 337 6.10 68.51 14.76
C GLN A 337 6.80 68.85 13.46
#